data_AF-A0A7V5DB02-F1
#
_entry.id   AF-A0A7V5DB02-F1
#
_cell.length_a   1.000
_cell.length_b   1.000
_cell.length_c   1.000
_cell.angle_alpha   90.00
_cell.angle_beta   90.00
_cell.angle_gamma   90.00
#
_symmetry.space_group_name_H-M   'P 1'
#
loop_
_entity.id
_entity.type
_entity.pdbx_description
1 polymer ?
#
loop_
_entity_poly.entity_id
_entity_poly.type
_entity_poly.pdbx_seq_one_letter_code
_entity_poly.pdbx_strand_id
1 'polypeptide(L)'
;MRLGVWASTLLFLISCQTRQEQGKSGADILAKVDSLQRVRRDSIAVVEKKLQEKIRLDSLAAIVKSKPVWGERMTVAGDFDGDGIQDTLIEQYISRLTGKETNKDYDFGDSELGEGCCDWLDYKQKWIAEKDPLVRLVSKNPNIKPFDVEWGGAQNGFDYLKNVGDLNGDGTDEIAYYIYDVDFSNLNSCALVTYKNGKWKEVHHWNIHESDFYYNEKGEKPNPVYFKKKNGKIYCREMADDWGGYVWKRLNTNW
;
A
#
# COMPACT_ATOMS: atom_id res chain seq x y z
N MET A 1 -35.91 -62.85 74.48
CA MET A 1 -35.11 -63.74 75.34
C MET A 1 -33.65 -63.38 75.10
N ARG A 2 -32.98 -62.82 76.14
CA ARG A 2 -31.53 -62.87 76.51
C ARG A 2 -30.52 -63.33 75.44
N LEU A 3 -29.31 -62.78 75.24
CA LEU A 3 -28.33 -61.89 75.91
C LEU A 3 -27.40 -61.37 74.78
N GLY A 4 -26.83 -60.15 74.80
CA GLY A 4 -25.51 -59.81 75.40
C GLY A 4 -24.32 -60.39 74.60
N VAL A 5 -23.14 -59.80 74.41
CA VAL A 5 -22.44 -58.61 74.93
C VAL A 5 -21.06 -58.65 74.20
N TRP A 6 -20.56 -57.51 73.69
CA TRP A 6 -19.13 -57.11 73.55
C TRP A 6 -18.22 -57.90 72.57
N ALA A 7 -17.15 -57.39 71.97
CA ALA A 7 -16.54 -56.08 71.77
C ALA A 7 -15.42 -56.28 70.73
N SER A 8 -14.94 -55.19 70.13
CA SER A 8 -13.51 -54.89 69.83
C SER A 8 -13.29 -54.30 68.45
N THR A 9 -13.06 -52.99 68.51
CA THR A 9 -12.35 -52.10 67.62
C THR A 9 -11.17 -52.76 66.89
N LEU A 10 -11.10 -52.57 65.56
CA LEU A 10 -9.84 -52.58 64.84
C LEU A 10 -9.85 -51.43 63.82
N LEU A 11 -9.11 -50.36 64.14
CA LEU A 11 -8.76 -49.31 63.20
C LEU A 11 -7.87 -49.91 62.10
N PHE A 12 -8.35 -49.91 60.87
CA PHE A 12 -7.48 -50.05 59.70
C PHE A 12 -7.13 -48.66 59.17
N LEU A 13 -5.94 -48.19 59.53
CA LEU A 13 -5.27 -47.07 58.84
C LEU A 13 -4.88 -47.56 57.44
N ILE A 14 -5.69 -47.25 56.44
CA ILE A 14 -5.28 -47.35 55.04
C ILE A 14 -4.62 -46.02 54.68
N SER A 15 -3.30 -45.97 54.83
CA SER A 15 -2.48 -44.96 54.16
C SER A 15 -2.47 -45.26 52.67
N CYS A 16 -3.45 -44.75 51.93
CA CYS A 16 -3.29 -44.61 50.49
C CYS A 16 -2.34 -43.45 50.23
N GLN A 17 -1.08 -43.78 49.98
CA GLN A 17 -0.21 -42.98 49.12
C GLN A 17 -0.90 -42.85 47.76
N THR A 18 -1.74 -41.83 47.58
CA THR A 18 -2.16 -41.42 46.24
C THR A 18 -1.00 -40.69 45.60
N ARG A 19 -0.27 -41.50 44.83
CA ARG A 19 0.77 -41.15 43.87
C ARG A 19 0.43 -39.87 43.12
N GLN A 20 1.38 -38.95 43.18
CA GLN A 20 1.49 -37.76 42.36
C GLN A 20 1.76 -38.17 40.89
N GLU A 21 0.76 -38.65 40.16
CA GLU A 21 0.86 -39.01 38.73
C GLU A 21 0.04 -38.09 37.80
N GLN A 22 -0.42 -36.94 38.27
CA GLN A 22 -1.19 -36.00 37.43
C GLN A 22 -0.39 -34.82 36.85
N GLY A 23 0.92 -34.73 37.10
CA GLY A 23 1.75 -33.61 36.62
C GLY A 23 2.41 -33.81 35.24
N LYS A 24 2.55 -35.04 34.75
CA LYS A 24 3.26 -35.32 33.48
C LYS A 24 2.35 -35.36 32.26
N SER A 25 1.08 -35.75 32.40
CA SER A 25 0.21 -35.91 31.22
C SER A 25 -0.26 -34.59 30.63
N GLY A 26 -0.44 -33.53 31.44
CA GLY A 26 -0.91 -32.23 30.95
C GLY A 26 0.12 -31.52 30.07
N ALA A 27 1.39 -31.51 30.49
CA ALA A 27 2.50 -30.91 29.74
C ALA A 27 2.81 -31.68 28.45
N ASP A 28 2.79 -33.00 28.49
CA ASP A 28 2.99 -33.85 27.30
C ASP A 28 1.85 -33.70 26.29
N ILE A 29 0.59 -33.57 26.76
CA ILE A 29 -0.56 -33.29 25.90
C ILE A 29 -0.44 -31.90 25.27
N LEU A 30 -0.06 -30.86 26.05
CA LEU A 30 0.14 -29.51 25.53
C LEU A 30 1.25 -29.47 24.46
N ALA A 31 2.40 -30.10 24.73
CA ALA A 31 3.49 -30.20 23.77
C ALA A 31 3.10 -30.95 22.49
N LYS A 32 2.23 -31.96 22.61
CA LYS A 32 1.67 -32.69 21.47
C LYS A 32 0.67 -31.85 20.67
N VAL A 33 -0.17 -31.05 21.33
CA VAL A 33 -1.09 -30.12 20.66
C VAL A 33 -0.31 -29.02 19.92
N ASP A 34 0.70 -28.43 20.56
CA ASP A 34 1.55 -27.41 19.95
C ASP A 34 2.32 -27.94 18.74
N SER A 35 2.87 -29.16 18.84
CA SER A 35 3.57 -29.78 17.71
C SER A 35 2.63 -30.07 16.54
N LEU A 36 1.41 -30.55 16.79
CA LEU A 36 0.38 -30.74 15.76
C LEU A 36 -0.06 -29.41 15.13
N GLN A 37 -0.21 -28.34 15.93
CA GLN A 37 -0.54 -27.01 15.42
C GLN A 37 0.59 -26.43 14.56
N ARG A 38 1.86 -26.68 14.90
CA ARG A 38 3.01 -26.28 14.07
C ARG A 38 3.02 -27.06 12.76
N VAL A 39 2.91 -28.39 12.80
CA VAL A 39 2.86 -29.23 11.59
C VAL A 39 1.71 -28.81 10.67
N ARG A 40 0.54 -28.46 11.23
CA ARG A 40 -0.60 -27.95 10.44
C ARG A 40 -0.28 -26.59 9.81
N ARG A 41 0.30 -25.65 10.56
CA ARG A 41 0.72 -24.33 10.04
C ARG A 41 1.76 -24.47 8.93
N ASP A 42 2.76 -25.32 9.15
CA ASP A 42 3.82 -25.58 8.16
C ASP A 42 3.24 -26.23 6.89
N SER A 43 2.30 -27.17 7.05
CA SER A 43 1.62 -27.81 5.91
C SER A 43 0.76 -26.81 5.12
N ILE A 44 0.05 -25.91 5.81
CA ILE A 44 -0.72 -24.83 5.17
C ILE A 44 0.23 -23.90 4.40
N ALA A 45 1.31 -23.45 5.03
CA ALA A 45 2.30 -22.57 4.40
C ALA A 45 2.94 -23.20 3.14
N VAL A 46 3.20 -24.52 3.15
CA VAL A 46 3.71 -25.24 1.97
C VAL A 46 2.67 -25.28 0.84
N VAL A 47 1.39 -25.50 1.15
CA VAL A 47 0.31 -25.49 0.16
C VAL A 47 0.11 -24.08 -0.41
N GLU A 48 0.08 -23.06 0.43
CA GLU A 48 0.00 -21.65 0.04
C GLU A 48 1.15 -21.27 -0.88
N LYS A 49 2.39 -21.64 -0.53
CA LYS A 49 3.56 -21.38 -1.37
C LYS A 49 3.47 -22.06 -2.73
N LYS A 50 2.99 -23.31 -2.79
CA LYS A 50 2.77 -24.01 -4.08
C LYS A 50 1.68 -23.37 -4.92
N LEU A 51 0.61 -22.91 -4.29
CA LEU A 51 -0.47 -22.19 -4.97
C LEU A 51 0.03 -20.84 -5.52
N GLN A 52 0.76 -20.08 -4.71
CA GLN A 52 1.40 -18.83 -5.14
C GLN A 52 2.34 -19.05 -6.32
N GLU A 53 3.17 -20.09 -6.27
CA GLU A 53 4.08 -20.42 -7.37
C GLU A 53 3.33 -20.82 -8.65
N LYS A 54 2.25 -21.60 -8.52
CA LYS A 54 1.40 -21.94 -9.67
C LYS A 54 0.79 -20.68 -10.29
N ILE A 55 0.18 -19.82 -9.47
CA ILE A 55 -0.41 -18.56 -9.93
C ILE A 55 0.67 -17.71 -10.61
N ARG A 56 1.87 -17.62 -10.04
CA ARG A 56 3.01 -16.90 -10.64
C ARG A 56 3.36 -17.43 -12.04
N LEU A 57 3.43 -18.75 -12.20
CA LEU A 57 3.73 -19.36 -13.50
C LEU A 57 2.63 -19.08 -14.53
N ASP A 58 1.37 -19.15 -14.11
CA ASP A 58 0.22 -18.83 -14.96
C ASP A 58 0.25 -17.33 -15.35
N SER A 59 0.57 -16.42 -14.42
CA SER A 59 0.78 -14.98 -14.67
C SER A 59 1.86 -14.73 -15.71
N LEU A 60 3.01 -15.39 -15.56
CA LEU A 60 4.14 -15.20 -16.47
C LEU A 60 3.82 -15.73 -17.88
N ALA A 61 3.13 -16.86 -17.97
CA ALA A 61 2.70 -17.40 -19.26
C ALA A 61 1.72 -16.46 -19.97
N ALA A 62 0.85 -15.77 -19.23
CA ALA A 62 -0.01 -14.73 -19.75
C ALA A 62 0.77 -13.50 -20.23
N ILE A 63 1.73 -13.02 -19.44
CA ILE A 63 2.57 -11.85 -19.79
C ILE A 63 3.36 -12.12 -21.07
N VAL A 64 3.91 -13.31 -21.25
CA VAL A 64 4.65 -13.69 -22.47
C VAL A 64 3.79 -13.55 -23.73
N LYS A 65 2.46 -13.70 -23.61
CA LYS A 65 1.51 -13.51 -24.72
C LYS A 65 0.99 -12.09 -24.83
N SER A 66 1.13 -11.28 -23.78
CA SER A 66 0.68 -9.89 -23.72
C SER A 66 1.63 -8.95 -24.44
N LYS A 67 1.13 -7.79 -24.85
CA LYS A 67 1.93 -6.73 -25.48
C LYS A 67 2.25 -5.64 -24.46
N PRO A 68 3.51 -5.24 -24.26
CA PRO A 68 3.83 -4.15 -23.34
C PRO A 68 3.21 -2.84 -23.81
N VAL A 69 2.51 -2.18 -22.91
CA VAL A 69 1.93 -0.85 -23.11
C VAL A 69 2.73 0.14 -22.29
N TRP A 70 3.47 1.01 -22.98
CA TRP A 70 4.41 1.94 -22.33
C TRP A 70 3.75 2.77 -21.22
N GLY A 71 2.49 3.15 -21.44
CA GLY A 71 1.74 4.07 -20.59
C GLY A 71 2.21 5.51 -20.75
N GLU A 72 1.34 6.46 -20.44
CA GLU A 72 1.69 7.87 -20.46
C GLU A 72 2.72 8.20 -19.37
N ARG A 73 3.53 9.23 -19.62
CA ARG A 73 4.41 9.84 -18.61
C ARG A 73 3.91 11.23 -18.33
N MET A 74 3.54 11.47 -17.08
CA MET A 74 3.05 12.79 -16.70
C MET A 74 4.19 13.81 -16.76
N THR A 75 3.82 15.05 -17.10
CA THR A 75 4.74 16.18 -17.09
C THR A 75 4.12 17.32 -16.31
N VAL A 76 4.97 18.08 -15.62
CA VAL A 76 4.53 19.25 -14.87
C VAL A 76 5.57 20.34 -15.00
N ALA A 77 5.11 21.57 -15.17
CA ALA A 77 5.97 22.74 -15.33
C ALA A 77 5.69 23.77 -14.24
N GLY A 78 6.73 24.45 -13.76
CA GLY A 78 6.67 25.39 -12.64
C GLY A 78 8.04 25.97 -12.31
N ASP A 79 8.08 27.02 -11.51
CA ASP A 79 9.32 27.59 -10.95
C ASP A 79 9.63 26.88 -9.62
N PHE A 80 10.27 25.71 -9.70
CA PHE A 80 10.39 24.84 -8.53
C PHE A 80 11.55 25.25 -7.61
N ASP A 81 12.62 25.83 -8.14
CA ASP A 81 13.77 26.27 -7.34
C ASP A 81 13.75 27.78 -7.00
N GLY A 82 12.77 28.53 -7.51
CA GLY A 82 12.47 29.92 -7.16
C GLY A 82 13.39 30.93 -7.83
N ASP A 83 13.97 30.57 -8.97
CA ASP A 83 14.86 31.42 -9.75
C ASP A 83 14.12 32.32 -10.77
N GLY A 84 12.79 32.19 -10.86
CA GLY A 84 11.93 32.92 -11.79
C GLY A 84 11.85 32.29 -13.18
N ILE A 85 12.48 31.13 -13.41
CA ILE A 85 12.50 30.41 -14.68
C ILE A 85 11.60 29.18 -14.57
N GLN A 86 10.78 28.96 -15.58
CA GLN A 86 9.90 27.80 -15.61
C GLN A 86 10.69 26.52 -15.96
N ASP A 87 10.66 25.56 -15.04
CA ASP A 87 11.19 24.21 -15.21
C ASP A 87 10.14 23.25 -15.78
N THR A 88 10.60 22.09 -16.22
CA THR A 88 9.72 20.97 -16.59
C THR A 88 10.24 19.69 -15.96
N LEU A 89 9.39 19.07 -15.15
CA LEU A 89 9.58 17.74 -14.62
C LEU A 89 8.85 16.72 -15.49
N ILE A 90 9.50 15.60 -15.72
CA ILE A 90 8.97 14.49 -16.49
C ILE A 90 9.00 13.24 -15.62
N GLU A 91 7.89 12.52 -15.59
CA GLU A 91 7.83 11.21 -14.95
C GLU A 91 8.75 10.21 -15.63
N GLN A 92 9.44 9.46 -14.79
CA GLN A 92 10.19 8.26 -15.11
C GLN A 92 9.59 7.09 -14.33
N TYR A 93 9.31 5.99 -15.04
CA TYR A 93 8.78 4.75 -14.45
C TYR A 93 9.79 3.63 -14.70
N ILE A 94 10.64 3.40 -13.70
CA ILE A 94 11.88 2.63 -13.83
C ILE A 94 11.69 1.29 -13.15
N SER A 95 12.08 0.20 -13.80
CA SER A 95 12.23 -1.08 -13.09
C SER A 95 13.56 -1.07 -12.33
N ARG A 96 13.52 -1.17 -11.01
CA ARG A 96 14.75 -1.18 -10.17
C ARG A 96 15.58 -2.44 -10.39
N LEU A 97 14.97 -3.52 -10.90
CA LEU A 97 15.68 -4.74 -11.30
C LEU A 97 16.62 -4.50 -12.48
N THR A 98 16.22 -3.68 -13.44
CA THR A 98 17.00 -3.44 -14.68
C THR A 98 17.69 -2.08 -14.70
N GLY A 99 17.28 -1.16 -13.82
CA GLY A 99 17.73 0.24 -13.80
C GLY A 99 17.26 1.05 -15.02
N LYS A 100 16.27 0.57 -15.77
CA LYS A 100 15.79 1.20 -17.01
C LYS A 100 14.30 1.53 -16.91
N GLU A 101 13.90 2.55 -17.67
CA GLU A 101 12.48 2.80 -17.96
C GLU A 101 11.78 1.54 -18.44
N THR A 102 10.52 1.38 -18.03
CA THR A 102 9.73 0.19 -18.35
C THR A 102 8.27 0.56 -18.65
N ASN A 103 7.53 -0.38 -19.24
CA ASN A 103 6.10 -0.21 -19.50
C ASN A 103 5.28 -0.19 -18.20
N LYS A 104 4.25 0.67 -18.13
CA LYS A 104 3.29 0.73 -17.01
C LYS A 104 2.21 -0.34 -17.08
N ASP A 105 1.82 -0.75 -18.28
CA ASP A 105 0.73 -1.69 -18.49
C ASP A 105 1.07 -2.76 -19.52
N TYR A 106 0.17 -3.73 -19.70
CA TYR A 106 0.15 -4.60 -20.87
C TYR A 106 -1.25 -4.69 -21.44
N ASP A 107 -1.29 -4.86 -22.76
CA ASP A 107 -2.48 -5.23 -23.50
C ASP A 107 -2.52 -6.75 -23.62
N PHE A 108 -3.52 -7.34 -22.98
CA PHE A 108 -3.77 -8.78 -22.98
C PHE A 108 -4.72 -9.22 -24.11
N GLY A 109 -5.16 -8.30 -24.97
CA GLY A 109 -6.04 -8.55 -26.11
C GLY A 109 -7.30 -9.35 -25.74
N ASP A 110 -7.70 -10.25 -26.65
CA ASP A 110 -8.84 -11.16 -26.46
C ASP A 110 -8.52 -12.37 -25.56
N SER A 111 -7.44 -12.33 -24.77
CA SER A 111 -7.15 -13.45 -23.88
C SER A 111 -8.24 -13.62 -22.81
N GLU A 112 -8.37 -14.82 -22.27
CA GLU A 112 -9.27 -15.13 -21.14
C GLU A 112 -8.97 -14.29 -19.87
N LEU A 113 -7.91 -13.48 -19.90
CA LEU A 113 -7.45 -12.57 -18.85
C LEU A 113 -7.69 -11.08 -19.19
N GLY A 114 -8.49 -10.77 -20.22
CA GLY A 114 -8.89 -9.40 -20.53
C GLY A 114 -9.69 -8.74 -19.40
N GLU A 115 -10.10 -7.47 -19.59
CA GLU A 115 -10.73 -6.61 -18.57
C GLU A 115 -11.97 -7.18 -17.87
N GLY A 116 -12.56 -8.27 -18.39
CA GLY A 116 -13.69 -8.99 -17.79
C GLY A 116 -13.32 -10.17 -16.88
N CYS A 117 -12.03 -10.50 -16.74
CA CYS A 117 -11.58 -11.58 -15.86
C CYS A 117 -11.54 -11.08 -14.41
N CYS A 118 -12.21 -11.79 -13.50
CA CYS A 118 -12.22 -11.46 -12.06
C CYS A 118 -10.83 -11.46 -11.42
N ASP A 119 -9.84 -12.07 -12.06
CA ASP A 119 -8.48 -12.19 -11.56
C ASP A 119 -7.52 -11.15 -12.18
N TRP A 120 -7.98 -10.31 -13.11
CA TRP A 120 -7.17 -9.30 -13.81
C TRP A 120 -6.35 -8.44 -12.84
N LEU A 121 -7.01 -7.96 -11.78
CA LEU A 121 -6.41 -7.06 -10.80
C LEU A 121 -5.32 -7.77 -9.98
N ASP A 122 -5.52 -9.04 -9.63
CA ASP A 122 -4.51 -9.88 -8.95
C ASP A 122 -3.26 -10.08 -9.82
N TYR A 123 -3.46 -10.29 -11.12
CA TYR A 123 -2.36 -10.43 -12.09
C TYR A 123 -1.59 -9.12 -12.25
N LYS A 124 -2.30 -8.00 -12.42
CA LYS A 124 -1.69 -6.68 -12.55
C LYS A 124 -0.88 -6.31 -11.30
N GLN A 125 -1.44 -6.50 -10.12
CA GLN A 125 -0.76 -6.28 -8.83
C GLN A 125 0.57 -7.00 -8.73
N LYS A 126 0.53 -8.33 -8.90
CA LYS A 126 1.72 -9.18 -8.76
C LYS A 126 2.79 -8.78 -9.77
N TRP A 127 2.39 -8.53 -11.01
CA TRP A 127 3.32 -8.17 -12.05
C TRP A 127 4.02 -6.82 -11.78
N ILE A 128 3.25 -5.80 -11.41
CA ILE A 128 3.83 -4.50 -11.06
C ILE A 128 4.84 -4.71 -9.94
N ALA A 129 4.46 -5.41 -8.87
CA ALA A 129 5.34 -5.70 -7.76
C ALA A 129 6.61 -6.47 -8.17
N GLU A 130 6.51 -7.43 -9.10
CA GLU A 130 7.64 -8.19 -9.62
C GLU A 130 8.66 -7.31 -10.36
N LYS A 131 8.26 -6.16 -10.91
CA LYS A 131 9.20 -5.24 -11.57
C LYS A 131 10.04 -4.41 -10.60
N ASP A 132 9.66 -4.39 -9.33
CA ASP A 132 10.15 -3.47 -8.29
C ASP A 132 10.23 -2.03 -8.85
N PRO A 133 9.08 -1.40 -9.15
CA PRO A 133 9.05 -0.16 -9.90
C PRO A 133 9.52 1.02 -9.05
N LEU A 134 10.05 2.06 -9.69
CA LEU A 134 10.38 3.36 -9.11
C LEU A 134 9.71 4.44 -9.93
N VAL A 135 8.88 5.26 -9.29
CA VAL A 135 8.38 6.51 -9.86
C VAL A 135 9.33 7.63 -9.50
N ARG A 136 9.79 8.35 -10.51
CA ARG A 136 10.72 9.46 -10.34
C ARG A 136 10.28 10.66 -11.17
N LEU A 137 10.43 11.87 -10.65
CA LEU A 137 10.39 13.07 -11.48
C LEU A 137 11.81 13.55 -11.76
N VAL A 138 12.11 13.85 -13.02
CA VAL A 138 13.39 14.40 -13.44
C VAL A 138 13.20 15.74 -14.15
N SER A 139 14.08 16.71 -13.84
CA SER A 139 14.17 17.96 -14.58
C SER A 139 15.31 17.91 -15.61
N LYS A 140 15.21 18.75 -16.64
CA LYS A 140 16.37 19.09 -17.48
C LYS A 140 17.24 20.18 -16.85
N ASN A 141 16.71 20.94 -15.89
CA ASN A 141 17.47 21.89 -15.10
C ASN A 141 18.38 21.12 -14.13
N PRO A 142 19.73 21.23 -14.24
CA PRO A 142 20.66 20.49 -13.40
C PRO A 142 20.65 20.94 -11.92
N ASN A 143 20.05 22.08 -11.61
CA ASN A 143 19.90 22.57 -10.23
C ASN A 143 18.77 21.85 -9.48
N ILE A 144 17.85 21.21 -10.20
CA ILE A 144 16.76 20.44 -9.62
C ILE A 144 17.14 18.96 -9.59
N LYS A 145 17.37 18.45 -8.39
CA LYS A 145 17.63 17.02 -8.20
C LYS A 145 16.39 16.19 -8.52
N PRO A 146 16.57 14.95 -9.02
CA PRO A 146 15.46 14.02 -9.18
C PRO A 146 14.66 13.84 -7.89
N PHE A 147 13.35 13.67 -8.03
CA PHE A 147 12.47 13.32 -6.94
C PHE A 147 12.09 11.84 -7.05
N ASP A 148 12.60 11.00 -6.14
CA ASP A 148 12.13 9.62 -6.00
C ASP A 148 10.83 9.65 -5.19
N VAL A 149 9.72 9.40 -5.87
CA VAL A 149 8.38 9.60 -5.30
C VAL A 149 7.94 8.35 -4.56
N GLU A 150 8.02 7.20 -5.23
CA GLU A 150 7.59 5.93 -4.67
C GLU A 150 8.37 4.77 -5.30
N TRP A 151 8.59 3.70 -4.52
CA TRP A 151 9.29 2.51 -4.98
C TRP A 151 8.65 1.22 -4.45
N GLY A 152 8.74 0.16 -5.26
CA GLY A 152 8.16 -1.15 -4.97
C GLY A 152 6.64 -1.13 -5.06
N GLY A 153 6.01 -2.13 -4.42
CA GLY A 153 4.55 -2.23 -4.36
C GLY A 153 3.88 -2.45 -5.71
N ALA A 154 2.56 -2.36 -5.72
CA ALA A 154 1.71 -2.49 -6.90
C ALA A 154 1.30 -1.12 -7.47
N GLN A 155 2.20 -0.15 -7.47
CA GLN A 155 1.95 1.21 -7.95
C GLN A 155 2.13 1.34 -9.47
N ASN A 156 1.26 2.09 -10.15
CA ASN A 156 1.27 2.26 -11.61
C ASN A 156 1.67 3.68 -12.07
N GLY A 157 2.57 4.33 -11.32
CA GLY A 157 3.01 5.69 -11.58
C GLY A 157 1.97 6.75 -11.20
N PHE A 158 2.19 7.98 -11.68
CA PHE A 158 1.23 9.05 -11.44
C PHE A 158 -0.06 8.86 -12.25
N ASP A 159 -1.21 9.03 -11.59
CA ASP A 159 -2.50 9.28 -12.25
C ASP A 159 -2.94 10.75 -12.10
N TYR A 160 -2.30 11.47 -11.18
CA TYR A 160 -2.40 12.92 -11.08
C TYR A 160 -1.07 13.54 -10.67
N LEU A 161 -0.73 14.62 -11.36
CA LEU A 161 0.46 15.42 -11.11
C LEU A 161 0.14 16.85 -11.53
N LYS A 162 0.26 17.81 -10.60
CA LYS A 162 -0.10 19.20 -10.86
C LYS A 162 0.78 20.18 -10.10
N ASN A 163 1.24 21.21 -10.81
CA ASN A 163 1.78 22.42 -10.19
C ASN A 163 0.62 23.23 -9.59
N VAL A 164 0.70 23.50 -8.29
CA VAL A 164 -0.33 24.22 -7.53
C VAL A 164 0.10 25.65 -7.18
N GLY A 165 1.24 26.08 -7.73
CA GLY A 165 1.85 27.39 -7.60
C GLY A 165 2.55 27.60 -6.27
N ASP A 166 3.10 28.79 -6.08
CA ASP A 166 3.61 29.27 -4.80
C ASP A 166 2.47 29.46 -3.77
N LEU A 167 2.29 28.42 -2.96
CA LEU A 167 1.26 28.41 -1.94
C LEU A 167 1.69 29.29 -0.76
N ASN A 168 2.92 29.17 -0.27
CA ASN A 168 3.39 29.80 0.98
C ASN A 168 3.98 31.22 0.81
N GLY A 169 4.16 31.69 -0.43
CA GLY A 169 4.73 32.99 -0.76
C GLY A 169 6.25 33.05 -0.70
N ASP A 170 6.95 31.91 -0.79
CA ASP A 170 8.41 31.86 -0.67
C ASP A 170 9.17 31.91 -2.01
N GLY A 171 8.43 32.05 -3.11
CA GLY A 171 8.95 32.12 -4.47
C GLY A 171 9.12 30.77 -5.15
N THR A 172 8.86 29.64 -4.48
CA THR A 172 8.92 28.30 -5.09
C THR A 172 7.51 27.75 -5.35
N ASP A 173 7.33 27.06 -6.47
CA ASP A 173 6.07 26.38 -6.79
C ASP A 173 5.97 25.00 -6.09
N GLU A 174 4.80 24.69 -5.54
CA GLU A 174 4.49 23.36 -5.02
C GLU A 174 3.87 22.42 -6.06
N ILE A 175 4.03 21.11 -5.84
CA ILE A 175 3.41 20.06 -6.64
C ILE A 175 2.49 19.23 -5.76
N ALA A 176 1.25 19.02 -6.22
CA ALA A 176 0.37 17.98 -5.68
C ALA A 176 0.35 16.77 -6.62
N TYR A 177 0.44 15.56 -6.07
CA TYR A 177 0.42 14.33 -6.85
C TYR A 177 -0.34 13.20 -6.17
N TYR A 178 -0.75 12.23 -6.98
CA TYR A 178 -1.34 10.97 -6.57
C TYR A 178 -0.77 9.84 -7.44
N ILE A 179 -0.25 8.82 -6.78
CA ILE A 179 0.23 7.57 -7.38
C ILE A 179 -0.91 6.58 -7.40
N TYR A 180 -1.18 5.99 -8.57
CA TYR A 180 -2.24 4.99 -8.68
C TYR A 180 -1.76 3.66 -8.10
N ASP A 181 -2.22 3.34 -6.89
CA ASP A 181 -2.04 2.01 -6.33
C ASP A 181 -3.03 1.06 -6.96
N VAL A 182 -2.50 0.00 -7.58
CA VAL A 182 -3.33 -1.06 -8.14
C VAL A 182 -3.70 -1.96 -6.99
N ASP A 183 -4.76 -1.65 -6.26
CA ASP A 183 -5.25 -2.49 -5.16
C ASP A 183 -6.78 -2.69 -5.24
N PHE A 184 -7.36 -3.32 -4.21
CA PHE A 184 -8.81 -3.56 -4.12
C PHE A 184 -9.55 -2.46 -3.35
N SER A 185 -8.89 -1.32 -3.12
CA SER A 185 -9.39 -0.19 -2.35
C SER A 185 -9.59 1.00 -3.29
N ASN A 186 -10.73 1.70 -3.16
CA ASN A 186 -10.91 2.97 -3.86
C ASN A 186 -10.29 4.15 -3.10
N LEU A 187 -9.50 3.86 -2.06
CA LEU A 187 -8.86 4.84 -1.22
C LEU A 187 -7.38 4.88 -1.54
N ASN A 188 -6.93 6.06 -1.93
CA ASN A 188 -5.54 6.34 -2.23
C ASN A 188 -5.04 7.52 -1.40
N SER A 189 -3.78 7.89 -1.61
CA SER A 189 -3.16 9.04 -0.96
C SER A 189 -2.73 10.09 -1.96
N CYS A 190 -2.90 11.35 -1.59
CA CYS A 190 -2.38 12.51 -2.30
C CYS A 190 -1.37 13.22 -1.40
N ALA A 191 -0.29 13.70 -2.01
CA ALA A 191 0.77 14.40 -1.32
C ALA A 191 1.04 15.76 -1.96
N LEU A 192 1.50 16.69 -1.14
CA LEU A 192 1.99 18.01 -1.52
C LEU A 192 3.49 18.06 -1.23
N VAL A 193 4.27 18.45 -2.21
CA VAL A 193 5.73 18.58 -2.10
C VAL A 193 6.21 19.95 -2.57
N THR A 194 7.34 20.37 -2.01
CA THR A 194 8.08 21.58 -2.40
C THR A 194 9.55 21.24 -2.61
N TYR A 195 10.27 22.01 -3.42
CA TYR A 195 11.71 21.87 -3.60
C TYR A 195 12.43 22.96 -2.80
N LYS A 196 13.08 22.56 -1.70
CA LYS A 196 13.73 23.50 -0.78
C LYS A 196 15.13 23.05 -0.43
N ASN A 197 16.08 23.99 -0.44
CA ASN A 197 17.48 23.75 -0.07
C ASN A 197 18.10 22.59 -0.88
N GLY A 198 17.81 22.53 -2.18
CA GLY A 198 18.37 21.54 -3.10
C GLY A 198 17.86 20.11 -2.89
N LYS A 199 16.64 19.94 -2.37
CA LYS A 199 15.95 18.65 -2.22
C LYS A 199 14.43 18.80 -2.21
N TRP A 200 13.74 17.76 -2.67
CA TRP A 200 12.29 17.64 -2.54
C TRP A 200 11.91 17.30 -1.10
N LYS A 201 10.81 17.87 -0.63
CA LYS A 201 10.26 17.63 0.70
C LYS A 201 8.74 17.52 0.61
N GLU A 202 8.20 16.42 1.13
CA GLU A 202 6.78 16.32 1.41
C GLU A 202 6.41 17.24 2.57
N VAL A 203 5.37 18.04 2.35
CA VAL A 203 4.91 19.05 3.31
C VAL A 203 3.51 18.76 3.82
N HIS A 204 2.75 17.96 3.08
CA HIS A 204 1.43 17.51 3.49
C HIS A 204 1.03 16.23 2.76
N HIS A 205 0.25 15.38 3.43
CA HIS A 205 -0.22 14.10 2.93
C HIS A 205 -1.64 13.84 3.44
N TRP A 206 -2.54 13.40 2.56
CA TRP A 206 -3.94 13.14 2.90
C TRP A 206 -4.56 12.06 2.01
N ASN A 207 -5.66 11.50 2.49
CA ASN A 207 -6.39 10.47 1.75
C ASN A 207 -7.33 11.09 0.71
N ILE A 208 -7.52 10.38 -0.40
CA ILE A 208 -8.38 10.76 -1.52
C ILE A 208 -9.11 9.54 -2.09
N HIS A 209 -10.35 9.72 -2.55
CA HIS A 209 -11.09 8.62 -3.20
C HIS A 209 -10.73 8.59 -4.68
N GLU A 210 -10.61 7.41 -5.29
CA GLU A 210 -10.39 7.30 -6.74
C GLU A 210 -11.48 8.00 -7.55
N SER A 211 -12.73 7.97 -7.06
CA SER A 211 -13.84 8.66 -7.72
C SER A 211 -13.67 10.17 -7.79
N ASP A 212 -12.78 10.75 -6.99
CA ASP A 212 -12.46 12.16 -7.06
C ASP A 212 -11.72 12.51 -8.36
N PHE A 213 -11.14 11.52 -9.04
CA PHE A 213 -10.44 11.66 -10.32
C PHE A 213 -11.24 11.16 -11.53
N TYR A 214 -12.38 10.49 -11.32
CA TYR A 214 -13.19 9.99 -12.43
C TYR A 214 -13.86 11.11 -13.20
N TYR A 215 -13.96 10.94 -14.52
CA TYR A 215 -14.64 11.88 -15.39
C TYR A 215 -16.08 12.12 -14.92
N ASN A 216 -16.51 13.38 -14.91
CA ASN A 216 -17.92 13.69 -14.68
C ASN A 216 -18.78 13.19 -15.87
N GLU A 217 -20.10 13.27 -15.75
CA GLU A 217 -21.04 12.87 -16.81
C GLU A 217 -20.80 13.56 -18.16
N LYS A 218 -20.02 14.64 -18.18
CA LYS A 218 -19.63 15.40 -19.39
C LYS A 218 -18.28 14.98 -19.96
N GLY A 219 -17.62 13.98 -19.37
CA GLY A 219 -16.29 13.54 -19.80
C GLY A 219 -15.15 14.49 -19.38
N GLU A 220 -15.35 15.34 -18.37
CA GLU A 220 -14.30 16.24 -17.86
C GLU A 220 -13.62 15.62 -16.64
N LYS A 221 -12.28 15.52 -16.64
CA LYS A 221 -11.53 15.06 -15.46
C LYS A 221 -11.63 16.16 -14.39
N PRO A 222 -12.24 15.91 -13.23
CA PRO A 222 -12.29 16.89 -12.15
C PRO A 222 -10.87 17.24 -11.68
N ASN A 223 -10.72 18.41 -11.07
CA ASN A 223 -9.50 18.77 -10.36
C ASN A 223 -9.71 18.51 -8.87
N PRO A 224 -9.33 17.34 -8.32
CA PRO A 224 -9.76 16.98 -6.97
C PRO A 224 -8.96 17.63 -5.85
N VAL A 225 -7.80 18.21 -6.18
CA VAL A 225 -6.99 18.95 -5.23
C VAL A 225 -7.42 20.42 -5.25
N TYR A 226 -7.92 20.89 -4.10
CA TYR A 226 -8.36 22.26 -3.91
C TYR A 226 -7.63 22.92 -2.75
N PHE A 227 -7.02 24.06 -3.03
CA PHE A 227 -6.47 24.95 -2.04
C PHE A 227 -7.28 26.24 -1.96
N LYS A 228 -7.37 26.84 -0.77
CA LYS A 228 -7.87 28.21 -0.62
C LYS A 228 -7.02 29.00 0.37
N LYS A 229 -6.81 30.28 0.06
CA LYS A 229 -6.17 31.25 0.97
C LYS A 229 -7.26 32.00 1.73
N LYS A 230 -7.20 32.02 3.06
CA LYS A 230 -8.12 32.79 3.93
C LYS A 230 -7.35 33.37 5.11
N ASN A 231 -7.37 34.70 5.25
CA ASN A 231 -6.69 35.44 6.32
C ASN A 231 -5.18 35.10 6.41
N GLY A 232 -4.49 35.08 5.27
CA GLY A 232 -3.06 34.74 5.19
C GLY A 232 -2.72 33.28 5.51
N LYS A 233 -3.73 32.40 5.64
CA LYS A 233 -3.55 30.96 5.88
C LYS A 233 -4.02 30.16 4.69
N ILE A 234 -3.38 29.02 4.47
CA ILE A 234 -3.67 28.10 3.38
C ILE A 234 -4.45 26.92 3.94
N TYR A 235 -5.46 26.50 3.20
CA TYR A 235 -6.26 25.32 3.54
C TYR A 235 -6.31 24.39 2.34
N CYS A 236 -6.15 23.11 2.60
CA CYS A 236 -6.42 22.02 1.66
C CYS A 236 -7.83 21.47 1.93
N ARG A 237 -8.54 21.12 0.86
CA ARG A 237 -9.77 20.32 0.95
C ARG A 237 -9.38 18.84 0.98
N GLU A 238 -9.73 18.17 2.07
CA GLU A 238 -9.40 16.78 2.30
C GLU A 238 -10.66 15.98 2.59
N MET A 239 -10.60 14.67 2.40
CA MET A 239 -11.65 13.79 2.89
C MET A 239 -11.75 13.88 4.42
N ALA A 240 -12.98 13.89 4.93
CA ALA A 240 -13.24 13.83 6.35
C ALA A 240 -12.85 12.46 6.91
N ASP A 241 -12.33 12.42 8.14
CA ASP A 241 -11.86 11.18 8.77
C ASP A 241 -13.00 10.16 9.01
N ASP A 242 -14.25 10.60 8.98
CA ASP A 242 -15.46 9.79 9.08
C ASP A 242 -16.01 9.30 7.72
N TRP A 243 -15.29 9.59 6.62
CA TRP A 243 -15.67 9.22 5.26
C TRP A 243 -16.97 9.88 4.76
N GLY A 244 -17.51 10.86 5.50
CA GLY A 244 -18.81 11.48 5.25
C GLY A 244 -18.79 12.66 4.27
N GLY A 245 -17.64 12.99 3.67
CA GLY A 245 -17.49 14.11 2.74
C GLY A 245 -16.11 14.76 2.83
N TYR A 246 -16.06 16.09 2.70
CA TYR A 246 -14.82 16.84 2.72
C TYR A 246 -14.78 17.92 3.79
N VAL A 247 -13.59 18.12 4.35
CA VAL A 247 -13.26 19.17 5.31
C VAL A 247 -12.15 20.07 4.76
N TRP A 248 -12.07 21.30 5.26
CA TRP A 248 -10.95 22.20 4.97
C TRP A 248 -9.96 22.15 6.13
N LYS A 249 -8.82 21.51 5.94
CA LYS A 249 -7.74 21.49 6.94
C LYS A 249 -6.72 22.56 6.61
N ARG A 250 -6.21 23.21 7.65
CA ARG A 250 -5.18 24.25 7.53
C ARG A 250 -3.83 23.58 7.31
N LEU A 251 -3.08 24.01 6.30
CA LEU A 251 -1.70 23.59 6.10
C LEU A 251 -0.76 24.31 7.07
N ASN A 252 0.20 23.57 7.63
CA ASN A 252 1.39 24.20 8.20
C ASN A 252 2.26 24.64 7.03
N THR A 253 2.74 25.89 7.01
CA THR A 253 3.44 26.51 5.86
C THR A 253 4.91 26.82 6.13
N ASN A 254 5.47 26.32 7.24
CA ASN A 254 6.90 26.44 7.56
C ASN A 254 7.68 25.28 6.92
N TRP A 255 7.86 25.33 5.60
CA TRP A 255 8.43 24.25 4.80
C TRP A 255 9.94 24.26 4.69
#